data_AF-X1CAP0-F1
#
_entry.id   AF-X1CAP0-F1
#
_cell.length_a   1.000
_cell.length_b   1.000
_cell.length_c   1.000
_cell.angle_alpha   90.00
_cell.angle_beta   90.00
_cell.angle_gamma   90.00
#
_symmetry.space_group_name_H-M   'P 1'
#
loop_
_entity.id
_entity.type
_entity.pdbx_description
1 polymer ?
#
loop_
_entity_poly.entity_id
_entity_poly.type
_entity_poly.pdbx_seq_one_letter_code
_entity_poly.pdbx_strand_id
1 'polypeptide(L)' 'MKLISDNFKDNELMTKTYTCDGKDISPHIKWEEV' A
#
# COMPACT_ATOMS: atom_id res chain seq x y z
N MET A 1 -8.30 11.04 -11.29
CA MET A 1 -8.31 9.83 -10.47
C MET A 1 -6.90 9.55 -9.97
N LYS A 2 -6.70 9.43 -8.66
CA LYS A 2 -5.42 9.11 -8.00
C LYS A 2 -5.58 7.87 -7.12
N LEU A 3 -4.51 7.09 -7.02
CA LEU A 3 -4.39 5.94 -6.12
C LEU A 3 -3.66 6.40 -4.86
N ILE A 4 -4.27 6.21 -3.68
CA ILE A 4 -3.66 6.54 -2.39
C ILE A 4 -3.78 5.37 -1.41
N SER A 5 -2.87 5.31 -0.45
CA SER A 5 -2.86 4.30 0.61
C SER A 5 -2.26 4.89 1.89
N ASP A 6 -2.83 4.55 3.04
CA ASP A 6 -2.23 4.86 4.35
C ASP A 6 -1.14 3.84 4.74
N ASN A 7 -0.90 2.82 3.89
CA ASN A 7 -0.07 1.67 4.20
C ASN A 7 1.25 1.63 3.42
N PHE A 8 1.36 2.39 2.34
CA PHE A 8 2.58 2.56 1.57
C PHE A 8 2.64 3.94 0.93
N LYS A 9 3.84 4.33 0.50
CA LYS A 9 4.08 5.53 -0.28
C LYS A 9 4.64 5.15 -1.64
N ASP A 10 4.30 5.96 -2.64
CA ASP A 10 4.76 5.75 -4.00
C ASP A 10 6.29 5.83 -4.07
N ASN A 11 6.91 4.87 -4.77
CA ASN A 11 8.36 4.69 -4.89
C ASN A 11 9.14 4.46 -3.58
N GLU A 12 8.49 4.09 -2.48
CA GLU A 12 9.14 3.62 -1.26
C GLU A 12 9.08 2.09 -1.12
N LEU A 13 10.01 1.51 -0.36
CA LEU A 13 9.97 0.08 -0.03
C LEU A 13 8.73 -0.25 0.81
N MET A 14 8.00 -1.30 0.44
CA MET A 14 6.86 -1.76 1.22
C MET A 14 7.32 -2.27 2.60
N THR A 15 6.52 -1.99 3.62
CA THR A 15 6.74 -2.57 4.94
C THR A 15 6.54 -4.09 4.86
N LYS A 16 7.33 -4.85 5.63
CA LYS A 16 7.29 -6.32 5.62
C LYS A 16 5.89 -6.88 5.84
N THR A 17 5.04 -6.18 6.60
CA THR A 17 3.63 -6.54 6.86
C THR A 17 2.90 -7.00 5.61
N TYR A 18 3.14 -6.34 4.46
CA TYR A 18 2.44 -6.59 3.19
C TYR A 18 3.24 -7.45 2.20
N THR A 19 4.30 -8.12 2.67
CA THR A 19 5.17 -8.97 1.86
C THR A 19 5.03 -10.44 2.27
N CYS A 20 5.48 -11.35 1.41
CA CYS A 20 5.48 -12.79 1.66
C CYS A 20 6.29 -13.20 2.91
N ASP A 21 7.31 -12.41 3.27
CA ASP A 21 8.17 -12.64 4.44
C ASP A 21 7.60 -12.00 5.72
N GLY A 22 6.41 -11.41 5.66
CA GLY A 22 5.74 -10.81 6.82
C GLY A 22 4.37 -11.43 7.08
N LYS A 23 3.32 -10.60 7.10
CA LYS A 23 1.95 -11.09 7.37
C LYS A 23 1.22 -11.55 6.11
N ASP A 24 1.78 -11.24 4.94
CA ASP A 24 1.22 -11.61 3.64
C ASP A 24 -0.25 -11.20 3.47
N ILE A 25 -0.57 -9.98 3.91
CA ILE A 25 -1.89 -9.36 3.74
C ILE A 25 -1.82 -8.24 2.71
N SER A 26 -2.92 -7.96 2.03
CA SER A 26 -3.00 -6.82 1.12
C SER A 26 -2.98 -5.48 1.89
N PRO A 27 -2.29 -4.45 1.38
CA PRO A 27 -2.41 -3.10 1.91
C PRO A 27 -3.78 -2.50 1.55
N HIS A 28 -4.28 -1.60 2.39
CA HIS A 28 -5.45 -0.81 2.07
C HIS A 28 -5.18 0.12 0.88
N ILE A 29 -6.15 0.27 -0.01
CA ILE A 29 -6.05 1.09 -1.21
C ILE A 29 -7.31 1.93 -1.34
N LYS A 30 -7.16 3.21 -1.70
CA LYS A 30 -8.26 4.14 -1.95
C LYS A 30 -8.06 4.86 -3.28
N TRP A 31 -9.16 5.07 -3.99
CA TRP A 31 -9.21 5.93 -5.17
C TRP A 31 -9.76 7.29 -4.76
N GLU A 32 -9.09 8.35 -5.21
CA GLU A 32 -9.56 9.73 -5.05
C GLU A 32 -9.85 10.32 -6.44
N GLU A 33 -11.08 10.80 -6.63
CA GLU A 33 -11.41 11.62 -7.79
C GLU A 33 -10.81 13.02 -7.57
N VAL A 34 -10.10 13.51 -8.59
CA VAL A 34 -9.41 14.81 -8.57
C VAL A 34 -10.23 15.76 -9.43
#